data_AF-A0A6P0YBT8-F1
#
_entry.id   AF-A0A6P0YBT8-F1
#
_cell.length_a   1.000
_cell.length_b   1.000
_cell.length_c   1.000
_cell.angle_alpha   90.00
_cell.angle_beta   90.00
_cell.angle_gamma   90.00
#
_symmetry.space_group_name_H-M   'P 1'
#
loop_
_entity.id
_entity.type
_entity.pdbx_description
1 polymer ?
#
loop_
_entity_poly.entity_id
_entity_poly.type
_entity_poly.pdbx_seq_one_letter_code
_entity_poly.pdbx_strand_id
1 'polypeptide(L)'
;MIYEPHFLYRLKLVFVFVLVKLKFLQPLLPKSLMDKLPTGWNNHMFWVAFKSGGKKLFFNYYCKMQEPASYKPIVSVDAKYQLTQEDIRAFHENGYIGPFDLGYSEEEMVRIKEHLVDLAVNKESKIFSYARQDYKITDDRENVKGGDAGALIEAKKSVIDQLNAYNRHLEDPILLNLFQNPAITERCAQLLGQDLLLWMTHFFWTPPYSKGSKWHQTSTWLNFDMKESFLQPLNVEELFQLTCWIALTDAPKEKSCLQFVPCSRREIYPVKHNNTNKEGRVYGKYGVEIDYPIGQKDIKLLEAKAGQCIIFCERTIHGSTDNVTDSPRWSVVGRIIRPDTKAYTEKILKDGFDLTVSNVKKVKLDNWKAILLRGEDNFGYNRVAK
;
A
#
# COMPACT_ATOMS: atom_id res chain seq x y z
N MET A 1 -10.83 5.39 26.37
CA MET A 1 -11.54 6.68 26.54
C MET A 1 -13.03 6.41 26.45
N ILE A 2 -13.77 6.80 27.49
CA ILE A 2 -15.23 6.67 27.62
C ILE A 2 -15.88 7.75 26.75
N TYR A 3 -17.02 7.42 26.13
CA TYR A 3 -17.85 8.23 25.23
C TYR A 3 -17.65 9.76 25.40
N GLU A 4 -16.87 10.38 24.52
CA GLU A 4 -16.87 11.84 24.43
C GLU A 4 -18.17 12.28 23.76
N PRO A 5 -18.97 13.17 24.38
CA PRO A 5 -20.06 13.84 23.69
C PRO A 5 -19.56 14.39 22.35
N HIS A 6 -20.32 14.19 21.27
CA HIS A 6 -19.96 14.66 19.92
C HIS A 6 -19.52 16.14 19.88
N PHE A 7 -20.05 16.95 20.80
CA PHE A 7 -19.64 18.34 21.00
C PHE A 7 -18.18 18.51 21.46
N LEU A 8 -17.72 17.75 22.47
CA LEU A 8 -16.35 17.84 22.97
C LEU A 8 -15.34 17.37 21.93
N TYR A 9 -15.65 16.29 21.19
CA TYR A 9 -14.83 15.84 20.07
C TYR A 9 -14.66 16.94 19.02
N ARG A 10 -15.76 17.57 18.60
CA ARG A 10 -15.75 18.66 17.62
C ARG A 10 -14.90 19.84 18.08
N LEU A 11 -15.03 20.25 19.34
CA LEU A 11 -14.24 21.36 19.90
C LEU A 11 -12.73 21.03 19.90
N LYS A 12 -12.36 19.82 20.32
CA LYS A 12 -10.98 19.34 20.29
C LYS A 12 -10.43 19.28 18.86
N LEU A 13 -11.22 18.75 17.92
CA LEU A 13 -10.82 18.64 16.52
C LEU A 13 -10.60 20.02 15.89
N VAL A 14 -11.48 21.00 16.16
CA VAL A 14 -11.31 22.38 15.70
C VAL A 14 -10.03 22.97 16.28
N PHE A 15 -9.82 22.88 17.59
CA PHE A 15 -8.63 23.41 18.25
C PHE A 15 -7.34 22.84 17.63
N VAL A 16 -7.26 21.52 17.50
CA VAL A 16 -6.11 20.83 16.91
C VAL A 16 -5.92 21.19 15.43
N PHE A 17 -6.98 21.29 14.65
CA PHE A 17 -6.88 21.63 13.22
C PHE A 17 -6.49 23.10 13.00
N VAL A 18 -6.93 24.02 13.86
CA VAL A 18 -6.47 25.42 13.86
C VAL A 18 -4.96 25.48 14.11
N LEU A 19 -4.44 24.73 15.09
CA LEU A 19 -2.99 24.65 15.34
C LEU A 19 -2.22 24.08 14.13
N VAL A 20 -2.81 23.15 13.37
CA VAL A 20 -2.23 22.67 12.10
C VAL A 20 -2.12 23.79 11.06
N LYS A 21 -3.11 24.70 10.98
CA LYS A 21 -3.10 25.83 10.05
C LYS A 21 -2.19 26.97 10.48
N LEU A 22 -2.04 27.19 11.79
CA LEU A 22 -1.15 28.20 12.36
C LEU A 22 0.30 27.70 12.42
N LYS A 23 0.92 27.46 11.24
CA LYS A 23 2.27 26.90 11.13
C LYS A 23 3.33 27.67 11.94
N PHE A 24 3.19 28.98 12.08
CA PHE A 24 4.11 29.82 12.85
C PHE A 24 4.09 29.55 14.37
N LEU A 25 3.01 28.97 14.90
CA LEU A 25 2.92 28.58 16.31
C LEU A 25 3.51 27.21 16.59
N GLN A 26 3.65 26.35 15.57
CA GLN A 26 4.08 24.96 15.73
C GLN A 26 5.46 24.81 16.40
N PRO A 27 6.47 25.65 16.10
CA PRO A 27 7.76 25.59 16.81
C PRO A 27 7.67 25.86 18.32
N LEU A 28 6.59 26.53 18.78
CA LEU A 28 6.38 26.87 20.19
C LEU A 28 5.59 25.81 20.95
N LEU A 29 5.00 24.82 20.25
CA LEU A 29 4.18 23.80 20.88
C LEU A 29 5.06 22.69 21.51
N PRO A 30 4.65 22.14 22.67
CA PRO A 30 5.30 20.96 23.23
C PRO A 30 5.33 19.81 22.21
N LYS A 31 6.44 19.06 22.15
CA LYS A 31 6.60 17.93 21.24
C LYS A 31 5.46 16.91 21.35
N SER A 32 5.00 16.64 22.58
CA SER A 32 3.88 15.73 22.85
C SER A 32 2.54 16.17 22.25
N LEU A 33 2.35 17.46 22.00
CA LEU A 33 1.19 18.01 21.30
C LEU A 33 1.40 18.01 19.79
N MET A 34 2.59 18.41 19.32
CA MET A 34 2.99 18.33 17.91
C MET A 34 2.81 16.92 17.35
N ASP A 35 3.20 15.91 18.12
CA ASP A 35 3.06 14.50 17.77
C ASP A 35 1.60 14.03 17.69
N LYS A 36 0.63 14.82 18.11
CA LYS A 36 -0.81 14.50 18.03
C LYS A 36 -1.54 15.30 16.95
N LEU A 37 -0.87 16.25 16.30
CA LEU A 37 -1.49 17.07 15.26
C LEU A 37 -1.69 16.24 13.97
N PRO A 38 -2.88 16.27 13.34
CA PRO A 38 -3.17 15.59 12.08
C PRO A 38 -2.64 16.41 10.90
N THR A 39 -1.31 16.60 10.83
CA THR A 39 -0.66 17.50 9.86
C THR A 39 -0.89 17.08 8.40
N GLY A 40 -1.14 15.80 8.16
CA GLY A 40 -1.40 15.26 6.82
C GLY A 40 -2.85 15.44 6.34
N TRP A 41 -3.74 16.00 7.15
CA TRP A 41 -5.15 16.15 6.78
C TRP A 41 -5.38 17.38 5.91
N ASN A 42 -6.18 17.19 4.85
CA ASN A 42 -6.75 18.31 4.10
C ASN A 42 -8.08 18.78 4.71
N ASN A 43 -8.63 19.86 4.15
CA ASN A 43 -9.86 20.47 4.66
C ASN A 43 -11.07 19.53 4.55
N HIS A 44 -11.13 18.71 3.49
CA HIS A 44 -12.24 17.76 3.31
C HIS A 44 -12.26 16.70 4.40
N MET A 45 -11.09 16.09 4.70
CA MET A 45 -10.95 15.10 5.77
C MET A 45 -11.40 15.67 7.12
N PHE A 46 -10.97 16.89 7.45
CA PHE A 46 -11.41 17.60 8.65
C PHE A 46 -12.93 17.76 8.71
N TRP A 47 -13.55 18.27 7.64
CA TRP A 47 -14.99 18.52 7.64
C TRP A 47 -15.83 17.24 7.74
N VAL A 48 -15.39 16.14 7.13
CA VAL A 48 -16.06 14.83 7.25
C VAL A 48 -15.99 14.32 8.69
N ALA A 49 -14.81 14.38 9.32
CA ALA A 49 -14.63 14.00 10.72
C ALA A 49 -15.46 14.91 11.66
N PHE A 50 -15.45 16.22 11.42
CA PHE A 50 -16.18 17.20 12.22
C PHE A 50 -17.70 16.99 12.13
N LYS A 51 -18.25 16.94 10.91
CA LYS A 51 -19.70 16.77 10.68
C LYS A 51 -20.21 15.44 11.23
N SER A 52 -19.44 14.36 11.04
CA SER A 52 -19.78 13.02 11.58
C SER A 52 -19.58 12.89 13.09
N GLY A 53 -18.98 13.89 13.75
CA GLY A 53 -18.64 13.81 15.18
C GLY A 53 -17.63 12.70 15.48
N GLY A 54 -16.71 12.44 14.55
CA GLY A 54 -15.64 11.45 14.66
C GLY A 54 -16.00 10.03 14.19
N LYS A 55 -17.24 9.82 13.73
CA LYS A 55 -17.71 8.51 13.23
C LYS A 55 -17.16 8.14 11.85
N LYS A 56 -16.65 9.11 11.09
CA LYS A 56 -16.05 8.90 9.77
C LYS A 56 -14.67 9.53 9.73
N LEU A 57 -13.67 8.72 9.40
CA LEU A 57 -12.27 9.15 9.35
C LEU A 57 -11.62 8.63 8.08
N PHE A 58 -10.66 9.36 7.54
CA PHE A 58 -9.87 8.86 6.41
C PHE A 58 -8.60 8.22 6.91
N PHE A 59 -8.20 7.09 6.32
CA PHE A 59 -6.89 6.48 6.57
C PHE A 59 -5.86 6.87 5.53
N ASN A 60 -6.29 7.34 4.37
CA ASN A 60 -5.42 7.87 3.33
C ASN A 60 -5.78 9.32 3.01
N TYR A 61 -4.89 10.02 2.33
CA TYR A 61 -5.14 11.39 1.92
C TYR A 61 -6.37 11.43 0.99
N TYR A 62 -7.38 12.22 1.37
CA TYR A 62 -8.57 12.38 0.55
C TYR A 62 -8.20 13.06 -0.77
N CYS A 63 -8.55 12.42 -1.87
CA CYS A 63 -8.45 12.97 -3.21
C CYS A 63 -9.58 12.40 -4.06
N LYS A 64 -10.06 13.21 -5.00
CA LYS A 64 -10.99 12.78 -6.04
C LYS A 64 -10.21 12.66 -7.33
N MET A 65 -10.31 11.51 -7.98
CA MET A 65 -9.56 11.21 -9.18
C MET A 65 -10.20 11.90 -10.38
N GLN A 66 -9.38 12.58 -11.18
CA GLN A 66 -9.80 13.13 -12.46
C GLN A 66 -9.86 12.01 -13.50
N GLU A 67 -10.86 12.08 -14.37
CA GLU A 67 -10.90 11.22 -15.56
C GLU A 67 -9.83 11.69 -16.56
N PRO A 68 -9.20 10.77 -17.29
CA PRO A 68 -8.19 11.14 -18.26
C PRO A 68 -8.83 11.94 -19.41
N ALA A 69 -8.07 12.84 -20.01
CA ALA A 69 -8.54 13.61 -21.17
C ALA A 69 -8.85 12.73 -22.40
N SER A 70 -8.27 11.52 -22.45
CA SER A 70 -8.42 10.55 -23.52
C SER A 70 -8.24 9.13 -22.98
N TYR A 71 -8.89 8.16 -23.62
CA TYR A 71 -8.68 6.73 -23.36
C TYR A 71 -7.72 6.08 -24.37
N LYS A 72 -7.05 6.87 -25.21
CA LYS A 72 -5.99 6.35 -26.08
C LYS A 72 -4.75 6.00 -25.25
N PRO A 73 -3.95 5.00 -25.67
CA PRO A 73 -2.65 4.72 -25.07
C PRO A 73 -1.77 5.96 -25.04
N ILE A 74 -1.19 6.28 -23.87
CA ILE A 74 -0.29 7.43 -23.72
C ILE A 74 0.99 7.21 -24.53
N VAL A 75 1.43 5.96 -24.66
CA VAL A 75 2.65 5.56 -25.33
C VAL A 75 2.32 4.43 -26.33
N SER A 76 2.96 4.44 -27.49
CA SER A 76 2.92 3.30 -28.42
C SER A 76 3.97 2.28 -28.02
N VAL A 77 3.60 1.00 -27.98
CA VAL A 77 4.49 -0.09 -27.58
C VAL A 77 4.43 -1.24 -28.58
N ASP A 78 5.21 -2.30 -28.37
CA ASP A 78 5.13 -3.50 -29.19
C ASP A 78 3.71 -4.06 -29.24
N ALA A 79 3.28 -4.49 -30.43
CA ALA A 79 1.91 -4.97 -30.68
C ALA A 79 1.45 -6.08 -29.71
N LYS A 80 2.38 -6.91 -29.21
CA LYS A 80 2.12 -7.97 -28.22
C LYS A 80 1.64 -7.42 -26.87
N TYR A 81 2.02 -6.20 -26.51
CA TYR A 81 1.72 -5.56 -25.21
C TYR A 81 0.79 -4.35 -25.35
N GLN A 82 0.40 -4.00 -26.57
CA GLN A 82 -0.46 -2.88 -26.87
C GLN A 82 -1.85 -3.09 -26.27
N LEU A 83 -2.27 -2.15 -25.42
CA LEU A 83 -3.64 -2.05 -24.93
C LEU A 83 -4.51 -1.32 -25.96
N THR A 84 -5.74 -1.78 -26.10
CA THR A 84 -6.75 -1.10 -26.89
C THR A 84 -7.30 0.12 -26.15
N GLN A 85 -8.04 0.98 -26.87
CA GLN A 85 -8.74 2.10 -26.23
C GLN A 85 -9.81 1.60 -25.25
N GLU A 86 -10.43 0.46 -25.56
CA GLU A 86 -11.41 -0.22 -24.72
C GLU A 86 -10.76 -0.76 -23.44
N ASP A 87 -9.56 -1.33 -23.53
CA ASP A 87 -8.79 -1.79 -22.37
C ASP A 87 -8.49 -0.65 -21.39
N ILE A 88 -8.03 0.49 -21.92
CA ILE A 88 -7.70 1.66 -21.10
C ILE A 88 -8.97 2.24 -20.49
N ARG A 89 -10.07 2.34 -21.26
CA ARG A 89 -11.36 2.74 -20.71
C ARG A 89 -11.81 1.80 -19.60
N ALA A 90 -11.74 0.50 -19.82
CA ALA A 90 -12.10 -0.50 -18.81
C ALA A 90 -11.22 -0.40 -17.57
N PHE A 91 -9.93 -0.12 -17.70
CA PHE A 91 -9.05 0.16 -16.56
C PHE A 91 -9.51 1.40 -15.80
N HIS A 92 -9.85 2.49 -16.48
CA HIS A 92 -10.32 3.72 -15.83
C HIS A 92 -11.73 3.57 -15.21
N GLU A 93 -12.59 2.70 -15.73
CA GLU A 93 -13.89 2.41 -15.15
C GLU A 93 -13.79 1.43 -13.97
N ASN A 94 -13.12 0.29 -14.16
CA ASN A 94 -13.07 -0.79 -13.18
C ASN A 94 -11.97 -0.60 -12.15
N GLY A 95 -10.90 0.12 -12.50
CA GLY A 95 -9.73 0.36 -11.67
C GLY A 95 -8.70 -0.77 -11.67
N TYR A 96 -8.83 -1.74 -12.58
CA TYR A 96 -7.90 -2.85 -12.78
C TYR A 96 -7.96 -3.37 -14.22
N ILE A 97 -6.94 -4.13 -14.62
CA ILE A 97 -6.86 -4.82 -15.91
C ILE A 97 -5.98 -6.08 -15.78
N GLY A 98 -6.21 -7.06 -16.66
CA GLY A 98 -5.58 -8.37 -16.66
C GLY A 98 -6.58 -9.48 -16.32
N PRO A 99 -6.10 -10.70 -15.98
CA PRO A 99 -4.70 -11.06 -15.84
C PRO A 99 -3.95 -11.11 -17.18
N PHE A 100 -2.64 -10.83 -17.15
CA PHE A 100 -1.73 -10.97 -18.30
C PHE A 100 -0.68 -12.04 -18.02
N ASP A 101 -0.34 -12.82 -19.05
CA ASP A 101 0.75 -13.78 -18.98
C ASP A 101 2.11 -13.08 -19.05
N LEU A 102 3.04 -13.44 -18.16
CA LEU A 102 4.41 -12.94 -18.16
C LEU A 102 5.34 -13.75 -19.07
N GLY A 103 4.87 -14.87 -19.62
CA GLY A 103 5.57 -15.71 -20.59
C GLY A 103 6.51 -16.75 -19.96
N TYR A 104 6.31 -17.09 -18.68
CA TYR A 104 7.08 -18.15 -18.02
C TYR A 104 6.38 -19.50 -18.17
N SER A 105 7.16 -20.56 -18.37
CA SER A 105 6.64 -21.93 -18.30
C SER A 105 6.25 -22.30 -16.86
N GLU A 106 5.48 -23.38 -16.71
CA GLU A 106 5.12 -23.89 -15.39
C GLU A 106 6.38 -24.28 -14.57
N GLU A 107 7.37 -24.90 -15.21
CA GLU A 107 8.63 -25.30 -14.58
C GLU A 107 9.50 -24.09 -14.18
N GLU A 108 9.46 -23.02 -14.96
CA GLU A 108 10.12 -21.75 -14.61
C GLU A 108 9.44 -21.12 -13.40
N MET A 109 8.10 -21.07 -13.40
CA MET A 109 7.35 -20.50 -12.29
C MET A 109 7.52 -21.30 -11.00
N VAL A 110 7.61 -22.63 -11.05
CA VAL A 110 7.94 -23.46 -9.87
C VAL A 110 9.29 -23.06 -9.28
N ARG A 111 10.32 -22.94 -10.12
CA ARG A 111 11.68 -22.55 -9.70
C ARG A 111 11.73 -21.13 -9.14
N ILE A 112 11.09 -20.18 -9.83
CA ILE A 112 10.98 -18.78 -9.37
C ILE A 112 10.27 -18.73 -8.01
N LYS A 113 9.13 -19.40 -7.87
CA LYS A 113 8.37 -19.46 -6.61
C LYS A 113 9.23 -20.04 -5.49
N GLU A 114 9.92 -21.15 -5.70
CA GLU A 114 10.77 -21.76 -4.66
C GLU A 114 11.89 -20.82 -4.20
N HIS A 115 12.60 -20.21 -5.15
CA HIS A 115 13.65 -19.25 -4.84
C HIS A 115 13.12 -18.03 -4.08
N LEU A 116 12.01 -17.45 -4.53
CA LEU A 116 11.44 -16.25 -3.92
C LEU A 116 10.79 -16.51 -2.55
N VAL A 117 10.21 -17.69 -2.34
CA VAL A 117 9.71 -18.10 -1.02
C VAL A 117 10.87 -18.31 -0.05
N ASP A 118 11.95 -18.97 -0.47
CA ASP A 118 13.16 -19.10 0.34
C ASP A 118 13.76 -17.73 0.71
N LEU A 119 13.81 -16.82 -0.27
CA LEU A 119 14.22 -15.43 -0.04
C LEU A 119 13.35 -14.74 1.01
N ALA A 120 12.02 -14.83 0.89
CA ALA A 120 11.08 -14.15 1.77
C ALA A 120 11.03 -14.73 3.20
N VAL A 121 11.19 -16.05 3.35
CA VAL A 121 10.95 -16.75 4.63
C VAL A 121 12.25 -17.10 5.36
N ASN A 122 13.28 -17.52 4.64
CA ASN A 122 14.48 -18.12 5.26
C ASN A 122 15.69 -17.19 5.24
N LYS A 123 15.66 -16.10 4.45
CA LYS A 123 16.77 -15.15 4.33
C LYS A 123 16.38 -13.80 4.91
N GLU A 124 17.21 -13.29 5.82
CA GLU A 124 17.06 -11.93 6.34
C GLU A 124 17.31 -10.89 5.22
N SER A 125 16.46 -9.88 5.18
CA SER A 125 16.48 -8.79 4.22
C SER A 125 17.73 -7.93 4.41
N LYS A 126 18.49 -7.71 3.34
CA LYS A 126 19.58 -6.72 3.32
C LYS A 126 19.05 -5.30 3.17
N ILE A 127 17.74 -5.10 3.03
CA ILE A 127 17.12 -3.77 2.94
C ILE A 127 16.68 -3.31 4.33
N PHE A 128 15.92 -4.14 5.02
CA PHE A 128 15.43 -3.91 6.39
C PHE A 128 15.86 -5.08 7.27
N SER A 129 17.07 -5.00 7.84
CA SER A 129 17.61 -6.04 8.72
C SER A 129 17.34 -5.72 10.19
N TYR A 130 16.82 -6.72 10.90
CA TYR A 130 16.70 -6.64 12.36
C TYR A 130 18.08 -6.72 13.02
N ALA A 131 18.97 -7.60 12.54
CA ALA A 131 20.31 -7.80 13.07
C ALA A 131 21.17 -6.53 12.96
N ARG A 132 21.05 -5.76 11.88
CA ARG A 132 21.74 -4.46 11.70
C ARG A 132 21.04 -3.30 12.41
N GLN A 133 19.91 -3.53 13.07
CA GLN A 133 19.10 -2.51 13.74
C GLN A 133 18.62 -1.41 12.77
N ASP A 134 18.11 -1.83 11.61
CA ASP A 134 17.48 -0.92 10.64
C ASP A 134 16.09 -0.45 11.09
N TYR A 135 15.54 -1.07 12.12
CA TYR A 135 14.30 -0.69 12.77
C TYR A 135 14.25 -1.19 14.22
N LYS A 136 13.31 -0.69 15.00
CA LYS A 136 13.07 -1.11 16.39
C LYS A 136 11.67 -1.66 16.54
N ILE A 137 11.54 -2.84 17.11
CA ILE A 137 10.26 -3.40 17.51
C ILE A 137 10.00 -2.89 18.93
N THR A 138 8.89 -2.19 19.15
CA THR A 138 8.50 -1.70 20.46
C THR A 138 7.34 -2.54 20.97
N ASP A 139 7.60 -3.53 21.81
CA ASP A 139 6.48 -4.27 22.40
C ASP A 139 5.92 -3.46 23.58
N ASP A 140 4.73 -2.89 23.42
CA ASP A 140 4.01 -2.26 24.53
C ASP A 140 3.69 -3.29 25.66
N ARG A 141 3.90 -4.60 25.39
CA ARG A 141 3.74 -5.71 26.34
C ARG A 141 4.93 -5.97 27.26
N GLU A 142 6.10 -5.35 27.06
CA GLU A 142 7.24 -5.49 27.99
C GLU A 142 6.91 -4.99 29.42
N ASN A 143 5.86 -4.18 29.58
CA ASN A 143 5.37 -3.72 30.88
C ASN A 143 4.24 -4.56 31.49
N VAL A 144 3.80 -5.65 30.82
CA VAL A 144 2.78 -6.56 31.37
C VAL A 144 3.49 -7.64 32.19
N LYS A 145 3.51 -7.47 33.52
CA LYS A 145 3.90 -8.54 34.46
C LYS A 145 3.08 -9.80 34.15
N GLY A 146 3.74 -10.87 33.69
CA GLY A 146 3.11 -12.18 33.45
C GLY A 146 2.82 -12.53 31.99
N GLY A 147 3.38 -11.83 31.00
CA GLY A 147 3.28 -12.23 29.59
C GLY A 147 4.01 -13.56 29.30
N ASP A 148 3.38 -14.46 28.54
CA ASP A 148 4.00 -15.67 28.04
C ASP A 148 5.18 -15.32 27.11
N ALA A 149 6.38 -15.74 27.50
CA ALA A 149 7.60 -15.50 26.74
C ALA A 149 7.53 -16.10 25.32
N GLY A 150 6.82 -17.22 25.13
CA GLY A 150 6.62 -17.83 23.81
C GLY A 150 5.83 -16.92 22.88
N ALA A 151 4.71 -16.38 23.35
CA ALA A 151 3.87 -15.45 22.59
C ALA A 151 4.60 -14.15 22.21
N LEU A 152 5.50 -13.65 23.07
CA LEU A 152 6.32 -12.47 22.77
C LEU A 152 7.34 -12.76 21.66
N ILE A 153 7.98 -13.94 21.70
CA ILE A 153 8.92 -14.39 20.66
C ILE A 153 8.19 -14.53 19.31
N GLU A 154 7.02 -15.14 19.29
CA GLU A 154 6.23 -15.34 18.07
C GLU A 154 5.76 -14.00 17.48
N ALA A 155 5.26 -13.08 18.31
CA ALA A 155 4.86 -11.75 17.84
C ALA A 155 6.04 -10.97 17.26
N LYS A 156 7.20 -11.03 17.92
CA LYS A 156 8.43 -10.41 17.41
C LYS A 156 8.83 -11.01 16.07
N LYS A 157 8.81 -12.34 15.94
CA LYS A 157 9.11 -13.04 14.69
C LYS A 157 8.16 -12.61 13.57
N SER A 158 6.86 -12.56 13.84
CA SER A 158 5.85 -12.11 12.86
C SER A 158 6.12 -10.69 12.34
N VAL A 159 6.55 -9.77 13.22
CA VAL A 159 6.93 -8.41 12.80
C VAL A 159 8.21 -8.42 11.96
N ILE A 160 9.19 -9.23 12.29
CA ILE A 160 10.41 -9.40 11.48
C ILE A 160 10.03 -9.93 10.10
N ASP A 161 9.25 -11.00 10.03
CA ASP A 161 8.80 -11.62 8.78
C ASP A 161 8.03 -10.61 7.90
N GLN A 162 7.23 -9.72 8.52
CA GLN A 162 6.53 -8.66 7.80
C GLN A 162 7.50 -7.68 7.14
N LEU A 163 8.49 -7.16 7.86
CA LEU A 163 9.48 -6.22 7.29
C LEU A 163 10.39 -6.93 6.26
N ASN A 164 10.64 -8.23 6.48
CA ASN A 164 11.40 -9.09 5.59
C ASN A 164 10.75 -9.27 4.21
N ALA A 165 9.43 -9.07 4.11
CA ALA A 165 8.68 -9.20 2.87
C ALA A 165 8.80 -7.97 1.95
N TYR A 166 9.37 -6.84 2.40
CA TYR A 166 9.43 -5.59 1.63
C TYR A 166 10.73 -5.41 0.87
N ASN A 167 10.61 -4.79 -0.32
CA ASN A 167 11.71 -4.23 -1.12
C ASN A 167 12.83 -5.20 -1.51
N ARG A 168 12.56 -6.50 -1.48
CA ARG A 168 13.54 -7.54 -1.79
C ARG A 168 14.04 -7.50 -3.24
N HIS A 169 13.36 -6.77 -4.13
CA HIS A 169 13.81 -6.52 -5.50
C HIS A 169 15.13 -5.76 -5.57
N LEU A 170 15.50 -5.04 -4.50
CA LEU A 170 16.76 -4.30 -4.41
C LEU A 170 17.97 -5.22 -4.16
N GLU A 171 17.75 -6.47 -3.78
CA GLU A 171 18.82 -7.44 -3.50
C GLU A 171 18.75 -8.72 -4.32
N ASP A 172 17.62 -8.97 -4.99
CA ASP A 172 17.37 -10.20 -5.72
C ASP A 172 17.00 -9.92 -7.19
N PRO A 173 17.86 -10.33 -8.15
CA PRO A 173 17.64 -10.05 -9.56
C PRO A 173 16.47 -10.86 -10.14
N ILE A 174 16.14 -12.04 -9.60
CA ILE A 174 15.00 -12.83 -10.08
C ILE A 174 13.70 -12.08 -9.79
N LEU A 175 13.57 -11.53 -8.58
CA LEU A 175 12.42 -10.70 -8.23
C LEU A 175 12.35 -9.41 -9.06
N LEU A 176 13.48 -8.73 -9.26
CA LEU A 176 13.51 -7.52 -10.08
C LEU A 176 13.12 -7.80 -11.53
N ASN A 177 13.63 -8.89 -12.11
CA ASN A 177 13.34 -9.30 -13.49
C ASN A 177 11.84 -9.56 -13.72
N LEU A 178 11.11 -10.04 -12.71
CA LEU A 178 9.65 -10.16 -12.81
C LEU A 178 8.99 -8.80 -13.12
N PHE A 179 9.43 -7.71 -12.48
CA PHE A 179 8.85 -6.38 -12.68
C PHE A 179 9.46 -5.60 -13.84
N GLN A 180 10.65 -5.99 -14.32
CA GLN A 180 11.23 -5.48 -15.57
C GLN A 180 10.62 -6.16 -16.81
N ASN A 181 9.78 -7.17 -16.64
CA ASN A 181 9.14 -7.88 -17.75
C ASN A 181 8.30 -6.90 -18.63
N PRO A 182 8.49 -6.89 -19.97
CA PRO A 182 7.74 -6.03 -20.89
C PRO A 182 6.22 -6.17 -20.80
N ALA A 183 5.71 -7.34 -20.40
CA ALA A 183 4.29 -7.55 -20.16
C ALA A 183 3.72 -6.62 -19.06
N ILE A 184 4.58 -6.15 -18.15
CA ILE A 184 4.25 -5.20 -17.09
C ILE A 184 4.66 -3.78 -17.50
N THR A 185 5.93 -3.57 -17.87
CA THR A 185 6.47 -2.21 -18.09
C THR A 185 5.77 -1.51 -19.26
N GLU A 186 5.56 -2.20 -20.39
CA GLU A 186 4.91 -1.60 -21.56
C GLU A 186 3.41 -1.32 -21.32
N ARG A 187 2.73 -2.16 -20.53
CA ARG A 187 1.32 -1.91 -20.16
C ARG A 187 1.17 -0.80 -19.13
N CYS A 188 2.06 -0.73 -18.15
CA CYS A 188 2.10 0.37 -17.20
C CYS A 188 2.42 1.69 -17.90
N ALA A 189 3.30 1.69 -18.90
CA ALA A 189 3.70 2.90 -19.61
C ALA A 189 2.54 3.55 -20.39
N GLN A 190 1.64 2.72 -20.93
CA GLN A 190 0.43 3.18 -21.61
C GLN A 190 -0.57 3.86 -20.67
N LEU A 191 -0.49 3.62 -19.36
CA LEU A 191 -1.38 4.16 -18.33
C LEU A 191 -0.74 5.31 -17.52
N LEU A 192 0.56 5.24 -17.23
CA LEU A 192 1.27 6.23 -16.40
C LEU A 192 2.14 7.20 -17.22
N GLY A 193 2.50 6.85 -18.45
CA GLY A 193 3.50 7.56 -19.25
C GLY A 193 4.80 6.77 -19.44
N GLN A 194 5.71 7.33 -20.24
CA GLN A 194 6.89 6.63 -20.75
C GLN A 194 7.86 6.15 -19.66
N ASP A 195 8.02 6.93 -18.61
CA ASP A 195 9.04 6.73 -17.60
C ASP A 195 8.43 6.13 -16.34
N LEU A 196 9.05 5.06 -15.82
CA LEU A 196 8.49 4.25 -14.74
C LEU A 196 9.53 3.95 -13.67
N LEU A 197 9.18 4.18 -12.41
CA LEU A 197 9.96 3.79 -11.25
C LEU A 197 9.24 2.71 -10.44
N LEU A 198 9.92 1.61 -10.12
CA LEU A 198 9.51 0.67 -9.08
C LEU A 198 9.99 1.19 -7.73
N TRP A 199 9.09 1.67 -6.90
CA TRP A 199 9.47 2.26 -5.61
C TRP A 199 9.30 1.30 -4.43
N MET A 200 8.45 0.28 -4.57
CA MET A 200 8.22 -0.71 -3.52
C MET A 200 7.81 -2.07 -4.08
N THR A 201 8.34 -3.15 -3.49
CA THR A 201 7.76 -4.50 -3.63
C THR A 201 7.36 -5.08 -2.28
N HIS A 202 6.38 -5.98 -2.28
CA HIS A 202 5.93 -6.65 -1.07
C HIS A 202 5.43 -8.06 -1.37
N PHE A 203 5.95 -9.05 -0.66
CA PHE A 203 5.44 -10.42 -0.70
C PHE A 203 4.12 -10.54 0.07
N PHE A 204 3.17 -11.28 -0.48
CA PHE A 204 1.95 -11.66 0.21
C PHE A 204 1.83 -13.17 0.25
N TRP A 205 1.74 -13.67 1.48
CA TRP A 205 1.47 -15.05 1.80
C TRP A 205 0.07 -15.17 2.41
N THR A 206 -0.68 -16.18 1.98
CA THR A 206 -1.95 -16.55 2.61
C THR A 206 -1.89 -18.02 3.02
N PRO A 207 -1.82 -18.34 4.32
CA PRO A 207 -1.76 -19.70 4.82
C PRO A 207 -2.98 -20.55 4.40
N PRO A 208 -2.89 -21.89 4.44
CA PRO A 208 -4.06 -22.77 4.38
C PRO A 208 -5.14 -22.36 5.40
N TYR A 209 -6.41 -22.52 5.05
CA TYR A 209 -7.57 -22.26 5.94
C TYR A 209 -7.55 -20.91 6.67
N SER A 210 -7.13 -19.85 5.97
CA SER A 210 -6.97 -18.52 6.55
C SER A 210 -7.83 -17.46 5.86
N LYS A 211 -8.07 -16.35 6.59
CA LYS A 211 -8.84 -15.25 6.06
C LYS A 211 -8.05 -14.46 5.01
N GLY A 212 -8.76 -14.07 3.95
CA GLY A 212 -8.24 -13.18 2.92
C GLY A 212 -7.99 -11.77 3.42
N SER A 213 -7.34 -10.98 2.58
CA SER A 213 -7.14 -9.56 2.82
C SER A 213 -8.49 -8.85 2.84
N LYS A 214 -8.73 -8.07 3.89
CA LYS A 214 -9.97 -7.29 4.02
C LYS A 214 -9.99 -6.12 3.04
N TRP A 215 -11.19 -5.57 2.81
CA TRP A 215 -11.39 -4.40 1.97
C TRP A 215 -10.53 -3.22 2.42
N HIS A 216 -9.84 -2.59 1.48
CA HIS A 216 -9.03 -1.41 1.71
C HIS A 216 -8.83 -0.58 0.43
N GLN A 217 -8.36 0.66 0.63
CA GLN A 217 -7.89 1.57 -0.41
C GLN A 217 -6.61 2.26 0.07
N THR A 218 -5.73 2.56 -0.88
CA THR A 218 -4.53 3.35 -0.63
C THR A 218 -4.39 4.43 -1.71
N SER A 219 -3.73 5.53 -1.35
CA SER A 219 -3.25 6.52 -2.33
C SER A 219 -1.84 6.93 -1.93
N THR A 220 -1.68 8.00 -1.16
CA THR A 220 -0.36 8.56 -0.84
C THR A 220 0.37 7.84 0.30
N TRP A 221 -0.15 6.71 0.78
CA TRP A 221 0.39 5.94 1.90
C TRP A 221 0.43 6.70 3.24
N LEU A 222 -0.52 7.62 3.43
CA LEU A 222 -0.69 8.39 4.67
C LEU A 222 -1.08 7.48 5.87
N ASN A 223 -1.55 6.26 5.60
CA ASN A 223 -2.11 5.35 6.59
C ASN A 223 -1.11 4.82 7.63
N PHE A 224 0.19 5.02 7.45
CA PHE A 224 1.20 4.50 8.38
C PHE A 224 1.32 5.32 9.67
N ASP A 225 1.23 6.65 9.58
CA ASP A 225 1.32 7.55 10.74
C ASP A 225 0.25 8.65 10.78
N MET A 226 -0.58 8.79 9.72
CA MET A 226 -1.60 9.82 9.52
C MET A 226 -1.08 11.27 9.50
N LYS A 227 0.24 11.46 9.40
CA LYS A 227 0.91 12.76 9.46
C LYS A 227 1.61 13.10 8.17
N GLU A 228 2.29 12.13 7.57
CA GLU A 228 3.18 12.35 6.44
C GLU A 228 2.96 11.27 5.37
N SER A 229 2.62 11.71 4.16
CA SER A 229 2.43 10.79 3.03
C SER A 229 3.78 10.31 2.52
N PHE A 230 3.89 9.03 2.15
CA PHE A 230 5.12 8.54 1.51
C PHE A 230 5.20 8.99 0.05
N LEU A 231 4.08 9.06 -0.66
CA LEU A 231 4.08 9.54 -2.04
C LEU A 231 3.59 10.98 -2.13
N GLN A 232 4.36 11.81 -2.82
CA GLN A 232 4.06 13.22 -3.10
C GLN A 232 4.04 13.42 -4.62
N PRO A 233 2.93 13.08 -5.30
CA PRO A 233 2.75 13.37 -6.71
C PRO A 233 2.59 14.88 -6.92
N LEU A 234 2.94 15.36 -8.11
CA LEU A 234 2.67 16.76 -8.51
C LEU A 234 1.18 17.09 -8.44
N ASN A 235 0.34 16.15 -8.89
CA ASN A 235 -1.11 16.24 -8.80
C ASN A 235 -1.69 14.94 -8.22
N VAL A 236 -2.22 15.03 -7.00
CA VAL A 236 -2.83 13.87 -6.31
C VAL A 236 -4.16 13.44 -6.93
N GLU A 237 -4.77 14.26 -7.78
CA GLU A 237 -6.02 13.90 -8.47
C GLU A 237 -5.78 13.06 -9.74
N GLU A 238 -4.53 12.98 -10.22
CA GLU A 238 -4.14 12.15 -11.36
C GLU A 238 -3.81 10.70 -10.96
N LEU A 239 -3.75 9.82 -11.98
CA LEU A 239 -3.14 8.52 -11.84
C LEU A 239 -1.61 8.68 -11.81
N PHE A 240 -1.04 8.47 -10.63
CA PHE A 240 0.41 8.60 -10.41
C PHE A 240 1.09 7.30 -9.99
N GLN A 241 0.29 6.26 -9.71
CA GLN A 241 0.80 4.96 -9.32
C GLN A 241 -0.06 3.81 -9.82
N LEU A 242 0.58 2.68 -10.06
CA LEU A 242 -0.02 1.39 -10.37
C LEU A 242 0.53 0.33 -9.43
N THR A 243 -0.32 -0.60 -9.03
CA THR A 243 0.11 -1.85 -8.39
C THR A 243 0.05 -2.96 -9.42
N CYS A 244 1.17 -3.64 -9.61
CA CYS A 244 1.26 -4.88 -10.37
C CYS A 244 1.35 -6.04 -9.37
N TRP A 245 0.33 -6.89 -9.34
CA TRP A 245 0.30 -8.10 -8.51
C TRP A 245 0.61 -9.30 -9.38
N ILE A 246 1.56 -10.13 -8.97
CA ILE A 246 2.01 -11.32 -9.70
C ILE A 246 1.69 -12.57 -8.88
N ALA A 247 1.00 -13.53 -9.48
CA ALA A 247 0.79 -14.86 -8.90
C ALA A 247 2.08 -15.68 -8.96
N LEU A 248 2.63 -16.04 -7.79
CA LEU A 248 3.72 -17.04 -7.69
C LEU A 248 3.18 -18.46 -7.58
N THR A 249 1.93 -18.58 -7.14
CA THR A 249 1.13 -19.80 -7.19
C THR A 249 -0.22 -19.47 -7.80
N ASP A 250 -0.92 -20.47 -8.32
CA ASP A 250 -2.32 -20.32 -8.71
C ASP A 250 -3.16 -19.72 -7.57
N ALA A 251 -4.03 -18.80 -7.97
CA ALA A 251 -4.96 -18.08 -7.11
C ALA A 251 -6.38 -18.18 -7.69
N PRO A 252 -7.00 -19.38 -7.68
CA PRO A 252 -8.44 -19.52 -7.91
C PRO A 252 -9.25 -18.94 -6.76
N LYS A 253 -10.57 -18.85 -6.92
CA LYS A 253 -11.50 -18.28 -5.92
C LYS A 253 -11.33 -18.87 -4.52
N GLU A 254 -11.15 -20.17 -4.40
CA GLU A 254 -10.99 -20.89 -3.15
C GLU A 254 -9.62 -20.67 -2.47
N LYS A 255 -8.65 -20.09 -3.20
CA LYS A 255 -7.26 -19.94 -2.76
C LYS A 255 -6.81 -18.46 -2.80
N SER A 256 -7.60 -17.60 -2.18
CA SER A 256 -7.29 -16.19 -1.97
C SER A 256 -6.92 -15.39 -3.24
N CYS A 257 -7.74 -15.51 -4.28
CA CYS A 257 -7.68 -14.64 -5.45
C CYS A 257 -8.05 -13.20 -5.09
N LEU A 258 -7.64 -12.24 -5.93
CA LEU A 258 -8.00 -10.85 -5.73
C LEU A 258 -9.49 -10.63 -5.99
N GLN A 259 -10.07 -9.72 -5.22
CA GLN A 259 -11.42 -9.23 -5.44
C GLN A 259 -11.44 -7.71 -5.43
N PHE A 260 -12.24 -7.13 -6.34
CA PHE A 260 -12.34 -5.71 -6.56
C PHE A 260 -13.80 -5.25 -6.51
N VAL A 261 -14.00 -3.99 -6.13
CA VAL A 261 -15.25 -3.28 -6.33
C VAL A 261 -15.02 -2.28 -7.47
N PRO A 262 -15.52 -2.55 -8.70
CA PRO A 262 -15.38 -1.64 -9.83
C PRO A 262 -15.92 -0.23 -9.53
N CYS A 263 -15.46 0.76 -10.28
CA CYS A 263 -15.85 2.18 -10.15
C CYS A 263 -15.48 2.85 -8.82
N SER A 264 -14.88 2.13 -7.87
CA SER A 264 -14.55 2.66 -6.53
C SER A 264 -13.23 3.45 -6.47
N ARG A 265 -12.43 3.49 -7.55
CA ARG A 265 -11.18 4.27 -7.58
C ARG A 265 -11.37 5.79 -7.62
N ARG A 266 -12.62 6.24 -7.84
CA ARG A 266 -12.97 7.65 -8.13
C ARG A 266 -12.60 8.62 -7.02
N GLU A 267 -12.57 8.16 -5.78
CA GLU A 267 -12.04 8.92 -4.65
C GLU A 267 -11.60 7.98 -3.53
N ILE A 268 -10.84 8.50 -2.58
CA ILE A 268 -10.61 7.80 -1.32
C ILE A 268 -11.85 7.97 -0.44
N TYR A 269 -12.41 6.87 0.06
CA TYR A 269 -13.57 6.90 0.95
C TYR A 269 -13.15 6.91 2.44
N PRO A 270 -13.94 7.56 3.31
CA PRO A 270 -13.71 7.45 4.74
C PRO A 270 -14.07 6.05 5.23
N VAL A 271 -13.57 5.70 6.40
CA VAL A 271 -13.91 4.47 7.11
C VAL A 271 -14.81 4.81 8.29
N LYS A 272 -15.75 3.94 8.60
CA LYS A 272 -16.65 4.07 9.73
C LYS A 272 -15.89 3.68 11.00
N HIS A 273 -15.78 4.63 11.91
CA HIS A 273 -15.19 4.41 13.22
C HIS A 273 -16.26 3.94 14.19
N ASN A 274 -16.21 2.65 14.54
CA ASN A 274 -17.05 2.10 15.60
C ASN A 274 -16.34 2.27 16.95
N ASN A 275 -17.05 2.86 17.92
CA ASN A 275 -16.56 3.20 19.27
C ASN A 275 -16.14 1.99 20.14
N THR A 276 -16.04 0.79 19.58
CA THR A 276 -15.75 -0.47 20.30
C THR A 276 -14.25 -0.70 20.54
N ASN A 277 -13.36 0.01 19.84
CA ASN A 277 -11.92 -0.12 20.05
C ASN A 277 -11.45 0.76 21.24
N LYS A 278 -11.41 0.15 22.44
CA LYS A 278 -10.96 0.79 23.69
C LYS A 278 -9.49 1.26 23.67
N GLU A 279 -8.69 0.86 22.69
CA GLU A 279 -7.24 1.08 22.63
C GLU A 279 -6.77 2.31 21.85
N GLY A 280 -7.66 3.14 21.30
CA GLY A 280 -7.30 4.46 20.77
C GLY A 280 -6.42 4.50 19.50
N ARG A 281 -5.98 3.35 18.96
CA ARG A 281 -5.27 3.25 17.67
C ARG A 281 -6.20 2.67 16.61
N VAL A 282 -6.72 3.55 15.75
CA VAL A 282 -7.71 3.19 14.72
C VAL A 282 -7.08 3.17 13.33
N TYR A 283 -6.05 3.96 13.09
CA TYR A 283 -5.48 4.20 11.77
C TYR A 283 -4.52 3.09 11.31
N GLY A 284 -4.51 2.80 10.00
CA GLY A 284 -3.58 1.86 9.36
C GLY A 284 -3.97 0.37 9.40
N LYS A 285 -5.07 0.00 10.06
CA LYS A 285 -5.56 -1.38 10.08
C LYS A 285 -6.36 -1.71 8.83
N TYR A 286 -6.03 -2.82 8.16
CA TYR A 286 -6.91 -3.45 7.18
C TYR A 286 -8.15 -4.01 7.88
N GLY A 287 -9.33 -3.95 7.23
CA GLY A 287 -10.57 -4.53 7.78
C GLY A 287 -11.47 -3.61 8.59
N VAL A 288 -11.28 -2.30 8.43
CA VAL A 288 -12.28 -1.31 8.84
C VAL A 288 -13.39 -1.21 7.80
N GLU A 289 -14.60 -0.89 8.24
CA GLU A 289 -15.75 -0.74 7.34
C GLU A 289 -15.58 0.54 6.52
N ILE A 290 -15.31 0.42 5.22
CA ILE A 290 -15.28 1.57 4.30
C ILE A 290 -16.70 2.11 4.18
N ASP A 291 -16.85 3.44 4.24
CA ASP A 291 -18.12 4.13 4.04
C ASP A 291 -18.48 4.19 2.54
N TYR A 292 -18.59 3.00 1.95
CA TYR A 292 -18.95 2.76 0.56
C TYR A 292 -19.90 1.55 0.51
N PRO A 293 -21.00 1.61 -0.25
CA PRO A 293 -21.94 0.50 -0.35
C PRO A 293 -21.34 -0.64 -1.19
N ILE A 294 -20.71 -1.61 -0.53
CA ILE A 294 -20.19 -2.82 -1.20
C ILE A 294 -21.30 -3.88 -1.21
N GLY A 295 -22.01 -4.00 -2.32
CA GLY A 295 -22.97 -5.07 -2.55
C GLY A 295 -22.28 -6.32 -3.11
N GLN A 296 -22.77 -7.51 -2.76
CA GLN A 296 -22.17 -8.77 -3.25
C GLN A 296 -22.14 -8.87 -4.77
N LYS A 297 -23.15 -8.31 -5.46
CA LYS A 297 -23.26 -8.27 -6.92
C LYS A 297 -22.23 -7.35 -7.59
N ASP A 298 -21.68 -6.41 -6.84
CA ASP A 298 -20.72 -5.41 -7.31
C ASP A 298 -19.28 -5.94 -7.20
N ILE A 299 -19.06 -7.05 -6.49
CA ILE A 299 -17.73 -7.65 -6.31
C ILE A 299 -17.34 -8.44 -7.56
N LYS A 300 -16.13 -8.18 -8.07
CA LYS A 300 -15.52 -8.94 -9.16
C LYS A 300 -14.30 -9.69 -8.65
N LEU A 301 -14.31 -11.01 -8.83
CA LEU A 301 -13.19 -11.88 -8.54
C LEU A 301 -12.25 -11.90 -9.74
N LEU A 302 -10.96 -11.85 -9.49
CA LEU A 302 -9.93 -11.94 -10.52
C LEU A 302 -8.96 -13.06 -10.14
N GLU A 303 -9.25 -14.23 -10.69
CA GLU A 303 -8.39 -15.41 -10.57
C GLU A 303 -7.17 -15.28 -11.48
N ALA A 304 -6.06 -15.88 -11.07
CA ALA A 304 -4.81 -15.85 -11.81
C ALA A 304 -4.06 -17.16 -11.64
N LYS A 305 -3.44 -17.63 -12.71
CA LYS A 305 -2.47 -18.74 -12.67
C LYS A 305 -1.08 -18.23 -12.28
N ALA A 306 -0.24 -19.11 -11.75
CA ALA A 306 1.17 -18.81 -11.53
C ALA A 306 1.80 -18.25 -12.81
N GLY A 307 2.54 -17.14 -12.69
CA GLY A 307 3.15 -16.45 -13.83
C GLY A 307 2.25 -15.41 -14.50
N GLN A 308 1.01 -15.22 -14.02
CA GLN A 308 0.16 -14.12 -14.47
C GLN A 308 0.25 -12.89 -13.56
N CYS A 309 0.03 -11.71 -14.13
CA CYS A 309 -0.03 -10.45 -13.41
C CYS A 309 -1.36 -9.71 -13.59
N ILE A 310 -1.76 -8.96 -12.56
CA ILE A 310 -2.92 -8.07 -12.55
C ILE A 310 -2.40 -6.65 -12.27
N ILE A 311 -2.80 -5.68 -13.08
CA ILE A 311 -2.41 -4.27 -12.91
C ILE A 311 -3.64 -3.50 -12.43
N PHE A 312 -3.51 -2.75 -11.33
CA PHE A 312 -4.64 -2.00 -10.77
C PHE A 312 -4.23 -0.68 -10.14
N CYS A 313 -5.20 0.25 -10.08
CA CYS A 313 -5.09 1.48 -9.32
C CYS A 313 -5.30 1.15 -7.83
N GLU A 314 -4.36 1.52 -6.97
CA GLU A 314 -4.45 1.18 -5.54
C GLU A 314 -5.62 1.86 -4.80
N ARG A 315 -6.23 2.87 -5.43
CA ARG A 315 -7.46 3.51 -4.95
C ARG A 315 -8.70 2.64 -5.16
N THR A 316 -8.66 1.64 -6.03
CA THR A 316 -9.77 0.70 -6.19
C THR A 316 -9.94 -0.05 -4.87
N ILE A 317 -11.15 -0.09 -4.33
CA ILE A 317 -11.46 -0.94 -3.17
C ILE A 317 -11.19 -2.38 -3.56
N HIS A 318 -10.24 -3.01 -2.86
CA HIS A 318 -9.81 -4.37 -3.16
C HIS A 318 -9.53 -5.17 -1.88
N GLY A 319 -9.50 -6.48 -2.03
CA GLY A 319 -9.19 -7.46 -1.01
C GLY A 319 -8.86 -8.80 -1.65
N SER A 320 -8.87 -9.88 -0.88
CA SER A 320 -8.80 -11.23 -1.42
C SER A 320 -9.84 -12.14 -0.79
N THR A 321 -10.20 -13.21 -1.49
CA THR A 321 -11.03 -14.27 -0.91
C THR A 321 -10.29 -14.98 0.22
N ASP A 322 -11.03 -15.72 1.04
CA ASP A 322 -10.41 -16.61 2.02
C ASP A 322 -9.63 -17.72 1.30
N ASN A 323 -8.57 -18.23 1.91
CA ASN A 323 -7.95 -19.48 1.48
C ASN A 323 -8.63 -20.61 2.25
N VAL A 324 -9.39 -21.43 1.54
CA VAL A 324 -10.10 -22.60 2.10
C VAL A 324 -9.48 -23.92 1.66
N THR A 325 -8.25 -23.88 1.14
CA THR A 325 -7.52 -25.05 0.66
C THR A 325 -6.40 -25.46 1.62
N ASP A 326 -5.86 -26.67 1.43
CA ASP A 326 -4.70 -27.21 2.17
C ASP A 326 -3.35 -26.59 1.78
N SER A 327 -3.32 -25.70 0.78
CA SER A 327 -2.06 -25.17 0.24
C SER A 327 -1.98 -23.65 0.36
N PRO A 328 -0.80 -23.07 0.66
CA PRO A 328 -0.66 -21.63 0.76
C PRO A 328 -0.74 -20.95 -0.62
N ARG A 329 -1.19 -19.69 -0.64
CA ARG A 329 -1.06 -18.80 -1.81
C ARG A 329 0.12 -17.86 -1.63
N TRP A 330 0.94 -17.75 -2.66
CA TRP A 330 2.04 -16.78 -2.74
C TRP A 330 1.84 -15.84 -3.91
N SER A 331 2.10 -14.57 -3.66
CA SER A 331 2.14 -13.54 -4.69
C SER A 331 3.13 -12.46 -4.30
N VAL A 332 3.56 -11.66 -5.27
CA VAL A 332 4.36 -10.48 -5.01
C VAL A 332 3.74 -9.29 -5.71
N VAL A 333 3.74 -8.13 -5.04
CA VAL A 333 3.34 -6.87 -5.66
C VAL A 333 4.55 -6.00 -5.93
N GLY A 334 4.50 -5.26 -7.04
CA GLY A 334 5.39 -4.18 -7.37
C GLY A 334 4.58 -2.91 -7.59
N ARG A 335 5.02 -1.82 -7.01
CA ARG A 335 4.33 -0.54 -7.07
C ARG A 335 5.13 0.41 -7.92
N ILE A 336 4.52 0.80 -9.03
CA ILE A 336 5.15 1.56 -10.09
C ILE A 336 4.59 2.98 -10.02
N ILE A 337 5.47 3.97 -10.04
CA ILE A 337 5.11 5.40 -10.02
C ILE A 337 5.75 6.11 -11.21
N ARG A 338 5.20 7.29 -11.53
CA ARG A 338 5.86 8.27 -12.41
C ARG A 338 7.08 8.88 -11.72
N PRO A 339 8.16 9.25 -12.44
CA PRO A 339 9.32 9.90 -11.85
C PRO A 339 9.03 11.25 -11.16
N ASP A 340 7.98 11.95 -11.60
CA ASP A 340 7.53 13.21 -10.98
C ASP A 340 6.79 13.01 -9.64
N THR A 341 6.61 11.76 -9.21
CA THR A 341 6.12 11.42 -7.88
C THR A 341 7.30 11.20 -6.95
N LYS A 342 7.46 12.07 -5.96
CA LYS A 342 8.50 11.92 -4.93
C LYS A 342 8.11 10.83 -3.94
N ALA A 343 8.92 9.78 -3.84
CA ALA A 343 8.81 8.71 -2.86
C ALA A 343 9.68 9.02 -1.64
N TYR A 344 9.00 9.15 -0.50
CA TYR A 344 9.45 9.63 0.79
C TYR A 344 9.87 11.11 0.82
N THR A 345 9.56 11.79 1.90
CA THR A 345 10.06 13.15 2.15
C THR A 345 11.53 13.09 2.58
N GLU A 346 12.24 14.22 2.48
CA GLU A 346 13.62 14.32 3.01
C GLU A 346 13.71 13.97 4.49
N LYS A 347 12.69 14.35 5.26
CA LYS A 347 12.58 14.00 6.67
C LYS A 347 12.46 12.49 6.85
N ILE A 348 11.57 11.81 6.14
CA ILE A 348 11.45 10.34 6.22
C ILE A 348 12.73 9.65 5.75
N LEU A 349 13.36 10.14 4.69
CA LEU A 349 14.63 9.60 4.18
C LEU A 349 15.81 9.77 5.14
N LYS A 350 15.76 10.76 6.05
CA LYS A 350 16.79 11.06 7.05
C LYS A 350 16.52 10.39 8.39
N ASP A 351 15.29 10.51 8.89
CA ASP A 351 14.93 10.12 10.24
C ASP A 351 14.28 8.72 10.31
N GLY A 352 13.90 8.17 9.16
CA GLY A 352 13.08 6.97 9.05
C GLY A 352 11.60 7.25 9.29
N PHE A 353 10.81 6.18 9.36
CA PHE A 353 9.38 6.24 9.66
C PHE A 353 8.95 5.17 10.66
N ASP A 354 7.76 5.33 11.22
CA ASP A 354 7.17 4.36 12.16
C ASP A 354 6.04 3.59 11.46
N LEU A 355 5.96 2.28 11.70
CA LEU A 355 4.81 1.44 11.35
C LEU A 355 4.01 1.20 12.63
N THR A 356 3.15 2.17 12.95
CA THR A 356 2.42 2.22 14.23
C THR A 356 1.55 0.98 14.48
N VAL A 357 0.97 0.41 13.42
CA VAL A 357 0.09 -0.77 13.50
C VAL A 357 0.87 -2.04 13.85
N SER A 358 2.10 -2.13 13.36
CA SER A 358 3.00 -3.28 13.58
C SER A 358 3.94 -3.07 14.76
N ASN A 359 3.77 -1.99 15.52
CA ASN A 359 4.65 -1.60 16.62
C ASN A 359 6.14 -1.54 16.22
N VAL A 360 6.42 -1.06 15.01
CA VAL A 360 7.79 -0.83 14.53
C VAL A 360 8.06 0.66 14.50
N LYS A 361 9.24 1.06 14.99
CA LYS A 361 9.71 2.44 14.98
C LYS A 361 11.04 2.58 14.27
N LYS A 362 11.28 3.77 13.72
CA LYS A 362 12.55 4.18 13.11
C LYS A 362 13.02 3.21 12.02
N VAL A 363 12.13 2.82 11.12
CA VAL A 363 12.50 2.08 9.91
C VAL A 363 13.38 2.99 9.05
N LYS A 364 14.67 2.66 8.96
CA LYS A 364 15.66 3.39 8.18
C LYS A 364 15.51 3.09 6.69
N LEU A 365 15.79 4.09 5.85
CA LEU A 365 15.74 3.99 4.39
C LEU A 365 17.14 4.10 3.75
N ASP A 366 18.20 3.79 4.52
CA ASP A 366 19.59 3.92 4.07
C ASP A 366 19.89 3.03 2.85
N ASN A 367 19.28 1.84 2.82
CA ASN A 367 19.43 0.87 1.74
C ASN A 367 18.27 0.91 0.72
N TRP A 368 17.35 1.86 0.85
CA TRP A 368 16.22 1.98 -0.06
C TRP A 368 16.54 2.90 -1.24
N LYS A 369 16.13 2.48 -2.44
CA LYS A 369 16.12 3.25 -3.68
C LYS A 369 14.90 2.82 -4.50
N ALA A 370 14.41 3.71 -5.36
CA ALA A 370 13.53 3.30 -6.45
C ALA A 370 14.36 2.73 -7.60
N ILE A 371 13.82 1.79 -8.37
CA ILE A 371 14.46 1.25 -9.57
C ILE A 371 13.81 1.83 -10.82
N LEU A 372 14.62 2.32 -11.76
CA LEU A 372 14.16 2.72 -13.09
C LEU A 372 13.80 1.49 -13.91
N LEU A 373 12.51 1.25 -14.12
CA LEU A 373 12.03 0.13 -14.93
C LEU A 373 12.02 0.43 -16.42
N ARG A 374 11.74 1.68 -16.78
CA ARG A 374 11.54 2.10 -18.18
C ARG A 374 11.79 3.59 -18.31
N GLY A 375 12.36 4.00 -19.45
CA GLY A 375 12.57 5.41 -19.78
C GLY A 375 13.69 6.04 -18.97
N GLU A 376 13.49 7.27 -18.48
CA GLU A 376 14.47 8.07 -17.76
C GLU A 376 13.87 8.81 -16.54
N ASP A 377 14.66 9.10 -15.52
CA ASP A 377 14.27 10.02 -14.43
C ASP A 377 14.88 11.40 -14.67
N ASN A 378 14.08 12.31 -15.24
CA ASN A 378 14.47 13.69 -15.53
C ASN A 378 14.17 14.69 -14.39
N PHE A 379 13.61 14.23 -13.27
CA PHE A 379 13.22 15.10 -12.15
C PHE A 379 14.26 15.08 -11.03
N GLY A 380 14.90 13.94 -10.80
CA GLY A 380 15.93 13.81 -9.76
C GLY A 380 15.39 13.96 -8.33
N TYR A 381 14.08 13.81 -8.14
CA TYR A 381 13.45 13.88 -6.81
C TYR A 381 13.71 12.66 -5.94
N ASN A 382 14.02 11.53 -6.57
CA ASN A 382 14.08 10.21 -5.94
C ASN A 382 15.53 9.72 -5.88
N ARG A 383 15.84 8.91 -4.85
CA ARG A 383 17.05 8.07 -4.87
C ARG A 383 16.80 6.93 -5.86
N VAL A 384 17.37 7.00 -7.06
CA VAL A 384 17.13 6.00 -8.12
C VAL A 384 18.36 5.14 -8.36
N ALA A 385 18.15 3.85 -8.59
CA ALA A 385 19.12 2.92 -9.17
C ALA A 385 18.60 2.38 -10.51
N LYS A 386 19.52 1.93 -11.36
CA LYS A 386 19.23 1.34 -12.67
C LYS A 386 19.31 -0.18 -12.60
#